data_AF-A0A227J7S1-F1
#
_entry.id   AF-A0A227J7S1-F1
#
_cell.length_a   1.000
_cell.length_b   1.000
_cell.length_c   1.000
_cell.angle_alpha   90.00
_cell.angle_beta   90.00
_cell.angle_gamma   90.00
#
_symmetry.space_group_name_H-M   'P 1'
#
loop_
_entity.id
_entity.type
_entity.pdbx_description
1 polymer ?
#
loop_
_entity_poly.entity_id
_entity_poly.type
_entity_poly.pdbx_seq_one_letter_code
_entity_poly.pdbx_strand_id
1 'polypeptide(L)'
;MSDLIKQRIESFEVVSEARNEGTIVSVSDGIIRIHGLADVMQGEMIELPGGRYALALNLERDSVGAVVMGPYADLKEGMKVTGTGRILEVPVGPELLGRVVNTLGEPIDGKGPIEAKLTSPVEVIAPGVIDRK
;
A
#
# COMPACT_ATOMS: atom_id res chain seq x y z
N MET A 1 2.23 19.27 22.89
CA MET A 1 2.69 18.93 21.52
C MET A 1 4.05 18.21 21.49
N SER A 2 4.81 18.15 22.59
CA SER A 2 6.12 17.46 22.63
C SER A 2 6.09 16.01 23.13
N ASP A 3 5.12 15.59 23.93
CA ASP A 3 5.15 14.26 24.55
C ASP A 3 4.78 13.13 23.56
N LEU A 4 3.85 13.40 22.63
CA LEU A 4 3.45 12.41 21.62
C LEU A 4 4.57 12.09 20.62
N ILE A 5 5.36 13.09 20.21
CA ILE A 5 6.50 12.89 19.31
C ILE A 5 7.63 12.17 20.06
N LYS A 6 7.88 12.52 21.33
CA LYS A 6 8.86 11.83 22.17
C LYS A 6 8.52 10.35 22.33
N GLN A 7 7.26 10.02 22.65
CA GLN A 7 6.82 8.62 22.75
C GLN A 7 7.02 7.85 21.44
N ARG A 8 6.73 8.46 20.27
CA ARG A 8 6.96 7.81 18.97
C ARG A 8 8.43 7.54 18.67
N ILE A 9 9.34 8.43 19.10
CA ILE A 9 10.79 8.24 18.95
C ILE A 9 11.28 7.17 19.92
N GLU A 10 10.79 7.15 21.15
CA GLU A 10 11.13 6.13 22.15
C GLU A 10 10.67 4.72 21.74
N SER A 11 9.54 4.60 21.04
CA SER A 11 9.05 3.33 20.48
C SER A 11 9.65 2.95 19.12
N PHE A 12 10.57 3.75 18.58
CA PHE A 12 11.15 3.48 17.25
C PHE A 12 12.31 2.49 17.34
N GLU A 13 12.02 1.21 17.12
CA GLU A 13 13.05 0.17 17.04
C GLU A 13 13.73 0.19 15.66
N VAL A 14 15.04 0.45 15.64
CA VAL A 14 15.86 0.35 14.43
C VAL A 14 16.20 -1.13 14.19
N VAL A 15 15.29 -1.84 13.55
CA VAL A 15 15.53 -3.22 13.08
C VAL A 15 15.78 -3.18 11.58
N SER A 16 16.95 -3.68 11.16
CA SER A 16 17.27 -3.84 9.74
C SER A 16 16.57 -5.08 9.21
N GLU A 17 15.36 -4.91 8.67
CA GLU A 17 14.65 -5.99 7.97
C GLU A 17 15.13 -6.09 6.51
N ALA A 18 15.35 -7.31 6.04
CA ALA A 18 15.57 -7.55 4.61
C ALA A 18 14.27 -7.25 3.87
N ARG A 19 14.23 -6.15 3.11
CA ARG A 19 13.07 -5.75 2.32
C ARG A 19 13.26 -6.16 0.86
N ASN A 20 12.18 -6.63 0.25
CA ASN A 20 12.15 -6.94 -1.18
C ASN A 20 12.13 -5.60 -1.95
N GLU A 21 13.24 -5.24 -2.58
CA GLU A 21 13.39 -3.99 -3.34
C GLU A 21 13.32 -4.23 -4.86
N GLY A 22 12.85 -3.22 -5.58
CA GLY A 22 12.88 -3.17 -7.04
C GLY A 22 13.21 -1.78 -7.56
N THR A 23 13.34 -1.67 -8.88
CA THR A 23 13.60 -0.41 -9.57
C THR A 23 12.61 -0.21 -10.71
N ILE A 24 12.03 0.98 -10.83
CA ILE A 24 11.13 1.33 -11.94
C ILE A 24 11.94 1.36 -13.25
N VAL A 25 11.51 0.59 -14.24
CA VAL A 25 12.11 0.52 -15.58
C VAL A 25 11.35 1.40 -16.56
N SER A 26 10.03 1.53 -16.40
CA SER A 26 9.22 2.42 -17.23
C SER A 26 7.97 2.90 -16.50
N VAL A 27 7.47 4.06 -16.91
CA VAL A 27 6.22 4.67 -16.44
C VAL A 27 5.41 5.08 -17.66
N SER A 28 4.18 4.61 -17.79
CA SER A 28 3.27 4.97 -18.89
C SER A 28 1.83 4.96 -18.40
N ASP A 29 1.13 6.09 -18.50
CA ASP A 29 -0.31 6.22 -18.19
C ASP A 29 -0.76 5.57 -16.86
N GLY A 30 0.04 5.76 -15.79
CA GLY A 30 -0.24 5.20 -14.47
C GLY A 30 0.12 3.72 -14.30
N ILE A 31 0.69 3.09 -15.33
CA ILE A 31 1.26 1.74 -15.27
C ILE A 31 2.78 1.87 -15.13
N ILE A 32 3.35 1.11 -14.20
CA ILE A 32 4.79 1.02 -14.02
C ILE A 32 5.28 -0.41 -14.25
N ARG A 33 6.46 -0.53 -14.85
CA ARG A 33 7.18 -1.78 -14.96
C ARG A 33 8.35 -1.73 -14.00
N ILE A 34 8.47 -2.73 -13.15
CA ILE A 34 9.49 -2.79 -12.10
C ILE A 34 10.39 -3.99 -12.36
N HIS A 35 11.70 -3.82 -12.25
CA HIS A 35 12.67 -4.92 -12.22
C HIS A 35 13.07 -5.22 -10.78
N GLY A 36 13.27 -6.50 -10.46
CA GLY A 36 13.45 -6.97 -9.09
C GLY A 36 12.14 -7.42 -8.46
N LEU A 37 11.95 -7.18 -7.16
CA LEU A 37 10.78 -7.63 -6.41
C LEU A 37 10.55 -9.15 -6.52
N ALA A 38 11.59 -9.97 -6.36
CA ALA A 38 11.54 -11.42 -6.61
C ALA A 38 10.48 -12.16 -5.78
N ASP A 39 10.23 -11.71 -4.56
CA ASP A 39 9.28 -12.33 -3.62
C ASP A 39 7.89 -11.66 -3.62
N VAL A 40 7.57 -10.81 -4.60
CA VAL A 40 6.28 -10.09 -4.62
C VAL A 40 5.12 -11.00 -5.02
N MET A 41 3.98 -10.80 -4.38
CA MET A 41 2.75 -11.53 -4.68
C MET A 41 1.84 -10.75 -5.63
N GLN A 42 0.99 -11.47 -6.37
CA GLN A 42 -0.06 -10.84 -7.14
C GLN A 42 -1.08 -10.20 -6.20
N GLY A 43 -1.47 -8.95 -6.46
CA GLY A 43 -2.34 -8.17 -5.58
C GLY A 43 -1.61 -7.54 -4.38
N GLU A 44 -0.28 -7.65 -4.31
CA GLU A 44 0.51 -7.00 -3.26
C GLU A 44 0.61 -5.48 -3.47
N MET A 45 0.59 -4.74 -2.37
CA MET A 45 0.91 -3.33 -2.36
C MET A 45 2.42 -3.13 -2.44
N ILE A 46 2.85 -2.32 -3.40
CA ILE A 46 4.24 -1.89 -3.58
C ILE A 46 4.32 -0.43 -3.13
N GLU A 47 5.21 -0.14 -2.18
CA GLU A 47 5.47 1.21 -1.71
C GLU A 47 6.33 1.96 -2.73
N LEU A 48 5.86 3.15 -3.11
CA LEU A 48 6.49 4.07 -4.01
C LEU A 48 7.06 5.29 -3.25
N PRO A 49 8.04 5.99 -3.84
CA PRO A 49 8.54 7.24 -3.28
C PRO A 49 7.41 8.24 -3.00
N GLY A 50 7.49 8.92 -1.84
CA GLY A 50 6.48 9.90 -1.44
C GLY A 50 5.24 9.29 -0.77
N GLY A 51 5.34 8.06 -0.25
CA GLY A 51 4.28 7.44 0.55
C GLY A 51 3.04 7.03 -0.25
N ARG A 52 3.23 6.75 -1.54
CA ARG A 52 2.17 6.26 -2.43
C ARG A 52 2.31 4.76 -2.61
N TYR A 53 1.25 4.14 -3.09
CA TYR A 53 1.24 2.71 -3.37
C TYR A 53 1.00 2.44 -4.86
N ALA A 54 1.50 1.30 -5.31
CA ALA A 54 1.10 0.66 -6.55
C ALA A 54 0.61 -0.76 -6.25
N LEU A 55 -0.27 -1.28 -7.09
CA LEU A 55 -0.80 -2.63 -6.99
C LEU A 55 -0.11 -3.54 -8.00
N ALA A 56 0.52 -4.61 -7.54
CA ALA A 56 1.12 -5.62 -8.41
C ALA A 56 0.03 -6.43 -9.13
N LEU A 57 -0.01 -6.39 -10.47
CA LEU A 57 -1.03 -7.09 -11.25
C LEU A 57 -0.46 -8.24 -12.07
N ASN A 58 0.68 -8.00 -12.73
CA ASN A 58 1.32 -8.98 -13.61
C ASN A 58 2.71 -9.32 -13.07
N LEU A 59 2.98 -10.62 -12.89
CA LEU A 59 4.28 -11.15 -12.50
C LEU A 59 4.90 -11.83 -13.71
N GLU A 60 5.81 -11.14 -14.39
CA GLU A 60 6.62 -11.72 -15.47
C GLU A 60 7.94 -12.26 -14.89
N ARG A 61 8.67 -13.07 -15.67
CA ARG A 61 9.91 -13.72 -15.20
C ARG A 61 10.95 -12.71 -14.66
N ASP A 62 11.08 -11.57 -15.33
CA ASP A 62 12.13 -10.58 -15.03
C ASP A 62 11.55 -9.19 -14.68
N SER A 63 10.22 -9.05 -14.61
CA SER A 63 9.59 -7.78 -14.29
C SER A 63 8.19 -7.92 -13.70
N VAL A 64 7.79 -6.90 -12.96
CA VAL A 64 6.47 -6.79 -12.32
C VAL A 64 5.74 -5.62 -12.95
N GLY A 65 4.56 -5.87 -13.48
CA GLY A 65 3.64 -4.83 -13.93
C GLY A 65 2.75 -4.41 -12.77
N ALA A 66 2.78 -3.12 -12.43
CA ALA A 66 1.97 -2.56 -11.35
C ALA A 66 1.23 -1.30 -11.78
N VAL A 67 0.08 -1.05 -11.14
CA VAL A 67 -0.74 0.16 -11.38
C VAL A 67 -0.59 1.11 -10.21
N VAL A 68 -0.27 2.37 -10.50
CA VAL A 68 -0.06 3.42 -9.49
C VAL A 68 -1.40 3.86 -8.90
N MET A 69 -1.51 3.84 -7.58
CA MET A 69 -2.69 4.27 -6.83
C MET A 69 -2.55 5.74 -6.44
N GLY A 70 -2.64 6.64 -7.41
CA GLY A 70 -2.54 8.09 -7.20
C GLY A 70 -1.85 8.81 -8.36
N PRO A 71 -1.41 10.06 -8.14
CA PRO A 71 -0.63 10.81 -9.13
C PRO A 71 0.67 10.06 -9.48
N TYR A 72 0.96 9.93 -10.77
CA TYR A 72 2.13 9.20 -11.28
C TYR A 72 3.14 10.08 -12.03
N ALA A 73 2.82 11.36 -12.26
CA ALA A 73 3.58 12.23 -13.17
C ALA A 73 5.01 12.55 -12.71
N ASP A 74 5.29 12.43 -11.42
CA ASP A 74 6.59 12.64 -10.80
C ASP A 74 7.42 11.35 -10.68
N LEU A 75 6.83 10.19 -10.96
CA LEU A 75 7.55 8.92 -11.00
C LEU A 75 8.45 8.85 -12.23
N LYS A 76 9.66 8.31 -12.05
CA LYS A 76 10.66 8.20 -13.10
C LYS A 76 11.34 6.84 -13.06
N GLU A 77 11.91 6.47 -14.20
CA GLU A 77 12.81 5.34 -14.31
C GLU A 77 14.00 5.49 -13.36
N GLY A 78 14.47 4.35 -12.83
CA GLY A 78 15.56 4.31 -11.85
C GLY A 78 15.13 4.55 -10.40
N MET A 79 13.88 4.93 -10.14
CA MET A 79 13.38 5.07 -8.77
C MET A 79 13.26 3.72 -8.09
N LYS A 80 13.66 3.65 -6.81
CA LYS A 80 13.49 2.48 -5.97
C LYS A 80 12.05 2.34 -5.50
N VAL A 81 11.61 1.09 -5.40
CA VAL A 81 10.31 0.70 -4.85
C VAL A 81 10.49 -0.49 -3.92
N THR A 82 9.53 -0.70 -3.03
CA THR A 82 9.63 -1.75 -2.00
C THR A 82 8.34 -2.54 -1.91
N GLY A 83 8.43 -3.86 -1.98
CA GLY A 83 7.31 -4.75 -1.71
C GLY A 83 6.95 -4.72 -0.22
N THR A 84 5.67 -4.59 0.10
CA THR A 84 5.20 -4.50 1.48
C THR A 84 4.95 -5.87 2.11
N GLY A 85 4.90 -6.94 1.31
CA GLY A 85 4.49 -8.29 1.72
C GLY A 85 2.99 -8.38 2.06
N ARG A 86 2.22 -7.32 1.81
CA ARG A 86 0.79 -7.26 2.16
C ARG A 86 -0.05 -7.14 0.89
N ILE A 87 -1.00 -8.06 0.74
CA ILE A 87 -2.07 -7.95 -0.25
C ILE A 87 -2.87 -6.68 0.04
N LEU A 88 -3.43 -6.06 -1.00
CA LEU A 88 -4.25 -4.86 -0.90
C LEU A 88 -5.29 -4.98 0.22
N GLU A 89 -5.07 -4.19 1.27
CA GLU A 89 -5.91 -4.11 2.45
C GLU A 89 -6.26 -2.65 2.75
N VAL A 90 -7.42 -2.44 3.35
CA VAL A 90 -7.90 -1.13 3.76
C VAL A 90 -8.28 -1.15 5.25
N PRO A 91 -8.16 -0.03 5.98
CA PRO A 91 -8.65 0.04 7.34
C PRO A 91 -10.17 -0.18 7.37
N VAL A 92 -10.64 -0.89 8.40
CA VAL A 92 -12.06 -1.14 8.64
C VAL A 92 -12.37 -0.95 10.13
N GLY A 93 -13.61 -0.55 10.43
CA GLY A 93 -14.08 -0.41 11.80
C GLY A 93 -15.05 0.76 12.00
N PRO A 94 -15.66 0.86 13.19
CA PRO A 94 -16.55 1.97 13.55
C PRO A 94 -15.87 3.35 13.49
N GLU A 95 -14.53 3.40 13.60
CA GLU A 95 -13.73 4.63 13.56
C GLU A 95 -13.84 5.38 12.22
N LEU A 96 -14.28 4.70 11.16
CA LEU A 96 -14.53 5.29 9.84
C LEU A 96 -15.89 6.02 9.74
N LEU A 97 -16.82 5.76 10.67
CA LEU A 97 -18.17 6.33 10.61
C LEU A 97 -18.13 7.87 10.70
N GLY A 98 -18.74 8.53 9.73
CA GLY A 98 -18.78 10.00 9.66
C GLY A 98 -17.51 10.68 9.15
N ARG A 99 -16.53 9.89 8.69
CA ARG A 99 -15.33 10.37 8.00
C ARG A 99 -15.52 10.38 6.49
N VAL A 100 -14.78 11.24 5.80
CA VAL A 100 -14.61 11.15 4.35
C VAL A 100 -13.22 10.59 4.08
N VAL A 101 -13.15 9.46 3.40
CA VAL A 101 -11.90 8.74 3.11
C VAL A 101 -11.71 8.54 1.60
N ASN A 102 -10.45 8.37 1.18
CA ASN A 102 -10.13 7.94 -0.18
C ASN A 102 -10.26 6.41 -0.32
N THR A 103 -9.92 5.89 -1.51
CA THR A 103 -10.02 4.46 -1.83
C THR A 103 -9.05 3.57 -1.05
N LEU A 104 -8.01 4.14 -0.45
CA LEU A 104 -7.05 3.44 0.42
C LEU A 104 -7.46 3.53 1.91
N GLY A 105 -8.58 4.18 2.22
CA GLY A 105 -9.06 4.39 3.58
C GLY A 105 -8.37 5.54 4.32
N GLU A 106 -7.59 6.37 3.63
CA GLU A 106 -6.95 7.54 4.22
C GLU A 106 -7.96 8.70 4.33
N PRO A 107 -7.97 9.45 5.45
CA PRO A 107 -8.90 10.56 5.65
C PRO A 107 -8.58 11.75 4.74
N ILE A 108 -9.59 12.25 4.03
CA ILE A 108 -9.51 13.45 3.17
C ILE A 108 -10.39 14.60 3.67
N ASP A 109 -10.99 14.46 4.85
CA ASP A 109 -11.86 15.46 5.48
C ASP A 109 -11.13 16.49 6.34
N GLY A 110 -9.81 16.39 6.49
CA GLY A 110 -9.00 17.30 7.30
C GLY A 110 -9.20 17.17 8.82
N LYS A 111 -9.93 16.15 9.31
CA LYS A 111 -10.23 15.95 10.74
C LYS A 111 -9.15 15.18 11.51
N GLY A 112 -7.94 15.06 10.95
CA GLY A 112 -6.83 14.28 11.53
C GLY A 112 -6.84 12.80 11.12
N PRO A 113 -5.94 11.98 11.69
CA PRO A 113 -5.82 10.55 11.34
C PRO A 113 -7.06 9.74 11.78
N ILE A 114 -7.23 8.55 11.19
CA ILE A 114 -8.21 7.54 11.62
C ILE A 114 -7.43 6.43 12.31
N GLU A 115 -7.71 6.18 13.59
CA GLU A 115 -7.09 5.10 14.36
C GLU A 115 -7.91 3.81 14.25
N ALA A 116 -8.05 3.30 13.03
CA ALA A 116 -8.71 2.02 12.79
C ALA A 116 -7.87 0.87 13.38
N LYS A 117 -8.53 -0.03 14.11
CA LYS A 117 -7.86 -1.15 14.80
C LYS A 117 -7.67 -2.39 13.94
N LEU A 118 -8.41 -2.47 12.84
CA LEU A 118 -8.47 -3.64 11.97
C LEU A 118 -8.26 -3.20 10.52
N THR A 119 -7.68 -4.10 9.74
CA THR A 119 -7.64 -4.01 8.28
C THR A 119 -8.43 -5.18 7.68
N SER A 120 -8.90 -5.00 6.46
CA SER A 120 -9.53 -6.07 5.70
C SER A 120 -8.99 -6.08 4.27
N PRO A 121 -8.70 -7.25 3.68
CA PRO A 121 -8.37 -7.35 2.26
C PRO A 121 -9.51 -6.77 1.42
N VAL A 122 -9.16 -6.06 0.35
CA VAL A 122 -10.15 -5.52 -0.59
C VAL A 122 -10.77 -6.63 -1.44
N GLU A 123 -9.97 -7.62 -1.83
CA GLU A 123 -10.40 -8.77 -2.60
C GLU A 123 -10.71 -9.95 -1.68
N VAL A 124 -12.00 -10.24 -1.48
CA VAL A 124 -12.47 -11.36 -0.65
C VAL A 124 -13.55 -12.13 -1.39
N ILE A 125 -13.51 -13.46 -1.31
CA ILE A 125 -14.55 -14.33 -1.87
C ILE A 125 -15.84 -14.11 -1.07
N ALA A 126 -16.94 -13.80 -1.77
CA ALA A 126 -18.23 -13.57 -1.14
C ALA A 126 -18.78 -14.85 -0.44
N PRO A 127 -19.66 -14.70 0.57
CA PRO A 127 -20.27 -15.84 1.27
C PRO A 127 -20.95 -16.83 0.33
N GLY A 128 -20.78 -18.13 0.60
CA GLY A 128 -21.36 -19.21 -0.18
C GLY A 128 -22.88 -19.32 0.00
N VAL A 129 -23.54 -20.17 -0.79
CA VAL A 129 -25.01 -20.34 -0.73
C VAL A 129 -25.47 -20.83 0.65
N ILE A 130 -24.69 -21.70 1.31
CA ILE A 130 -25.01 -22.25 2.64
C ILE A 130 -24.88 -21.19 3.75
N ASP A 131 -24.01 -20.19 3.57
CA ASP A 131 -23.78 -19.12 4.54
C ASP A 131 -24.83 -18.01 4.47
N ARG A 132 -25.64 -18.00 3.40
CA ARG A 132 -26.73 -17.04 3.20
C ARG A 132 -28.00 -17.60 3.86
N LYS A 133 -28.59 -16.83 4.76
CA LYS A 133 -29.92 -17.12 5.35
C LYS A 133 -31.04 -16.56 4.50
#